data_AF-A0A7S1V4F4-F1
#
_entry.id   AF-A0A7S1V4F4-F1
#
_cell.length_a   1.000
_cell.length_b   1.000
_cell.length_c   1.000
_cell.angle_alpha   90.00
_cell.angle_beta   90.00
_cell.angle_gamma   90.00
#
_symmetry.space_group_name_H-M   'P 1'
#
loop_
_entity.id
_entity.type
_entity.pdbx_description
1 polymer ?
#
loop_
_entity_poly.entity_id
_entity_poly.type
_entity_poly.pdbx_seq_one_letter_code
_entity_poly.pdbx_strand_id
1 'polypeptide(L)'
;GEGSSGGGVQQRATEALAEVDRKLVLVHSLAERVSRTSPEAVAGPLLRLHGYAVASSTPTAEGADGETKGEVEHASPSSTTTTTLVATRDRCRRLQRQGEMMESVAKRVEASLGRGLGRMEAATGRLGRVLQLSATLKRILRLQFESSKLSNYDLEDLRDLTRAAAAVAVMEDLLGQVKDLGEDAEPTVVKALRPEAEATAAAVRKAAGKLLEKHQSGAGVVQLGATLQVYYHLGELPDAAWSAVRYGLSQAEEASEHFWSPVALGALMEQAQ
;
A
#
# COMPACT_ATOMS: atom_id res chain seq x y z
N GLY A 1 -30.14 23.00 66.67
CA GLY A 1 -30.51 21.59 66.48
C GLY A 1 -31.45 21.54 65.30
N GLU A 2 -30.98 21.05 64.16
CA GLU A 2 -31.76 20.88 62.93
C GLU A 2 -30.90 20.02 61.99
N GLY A 3 -31.15 18.72 62.01
CA GLY A 3 -30.39 17.74 61.21
C GLY A 3 -31.06 16.38 61.12
N SER A 4 -32.36 16.30 61.41
CA SER A 4 -33.10 15.02 61.48
C SER A 4 -34.23 14.90 60.45
N SER A 5 -34.57 15.96 59.70
CA SER A 5 -35.70 15.92 58.74
C SER A 5 -35.36 15.38 57.34
N GLY A 6 -34.07 15.33 56.95
CA GLY A 6 -33.67 14.89 55.61
C GLY A 6 -33.61 13.37 55.43
N GLY A 7 -33.21 12.63 56.48
CA GLY A 7 -33.04 11.18 56.41
C GLY A 7 -34.37 10.42 56.23
N GLY A 8 -35.45 10.88 56.85
CA GLY A 8 -36.76 10.22 56.76
C GLY A 8 -37.42 10.35 55.38
N VAL A 9 -37.20 11.46 54.67
CA VAL A 9 -37.73 11.66 53.32
C VAL A 9 -36.98 10.78 52.32
N GLN A 10 -35.65 10.70 52.45
CA GLN A 10 -34.82 9.89 51.57
C GLN A 10 -35.10 8.39 51.78
N GLN A 11 -35.31 7.96 53.02
CA GLN A 11 -35.68 6.57 53.32
C GLN A 11 -37.07 6.20 52.77
N ARG A 12 -38.07 7.07 52.92
CA ARG A 12 -39.40 6.85 52.32
C ARG A 12 -39.36 6.82 50.79
N ALA A 13 -38.53 7.65 50.16
CA ALA A 13 -38.35 7.63 48.71
C ALA A 13 -37.74 6.31 48.24
N THR A 14 -36.74 5.78 48.95
CA THR A 14 -36.14 4.48 48.62
C THR A 14 -37.12 3.32 48.83
N GLU A 15 -37.95 3.36 49.87
CA GLU A 15 -38.97 2.34 50.12
C GLU A 15 -40.07 2.37 49.05
N ALA A 16 -40.51 3.57 48.64
CA ALA A 16 -41.49 3.74 47.57
C ALA A 16 -40.97 3.23 46.22
N LEU A 17 -39.71 3.51 45.89
CA LEU A 17 -39.09 2.97 44.66
C LEU A 17 -38.99 1.44 44.71
N ALA A 18 -38.59 0.86 45.84
CA ALA A 18 -38.54 -0.59 46.01
C ALA A 18 -39.95 -1.24 45.97
N GLU A 19 -41.01 -0.52 46.33
CA GLU A 19 -42.39 -0.99 46.17
C GLU A 19 -42.84 -0.91 44.71
N VAL A 20 -42.49 0.16 43.99
CA VAL A 20 -42.75 0.30 42.56
C VAL A 20 -42.06 -0.82 41.78
N ASP A 21 -40.79 -1.12 42.07
CA ASP A 21 -40.08 -2.22 41.41
C ASP A 21 -40.74 -3.57 41.66
N ARG A 22 -41.18 -3.83 42.90
CA ARG A 22 -41.94 -5.05 43.22
C ARG A 22 -43.26 -5.12 42.45
N LYS A 23 -43.97 -4.01 42.31
CA LYS A 23 -45.21 -3.92 41.52
C LYS A 23 -44.93 -4.09 40.02
N LEU A 24 -43.85 -3.54 39.49
CA LEU A 24 -43.46 -3.71 38.08
C LEU A 24 -43.10 -5.16 37.76
N VAL A 25 -42.39 -5.85 38.64
CA VAL A 25 -42.10 -7.28 38.48
C VAL A 25 -43.39 -8.10 38.49
N LEU A 26 -44.32 -7.80 39.41
CA LEU A 26 -45.63 -8.46 39.44
C LEU A 26 -46.43 -8.20 38.17
N VAL A 27 -46.49 -6.95 37.70
CA VAL A 27 -47.16 -6.58 36.45
C VAL A 27 -46.51 -7.27 35.25
N HIS A 28 -45.18 -7.37 35.18
CA HIS A 28 -44.49 -8.09 34.13
C HIS A 28 -44.83 -9.58 34.15
N SER A 29 -44.81 -10.21 35.33
CA SER A 29 -45.18 -11.62 35.49
C SER A 29 -46.66 -11.89 35.16
N LEU A 30 -47.55 -10.94 35.48
CA LEU A 30 -48.97 -11.02 35.19
C LEU A 30 -49.22 -10.81 33.69
N ALA A 31 -48.53 -9.86 33.06
CA ALA A 31 -48.57 -9.61 31.62
C ALA A 31 -48.08 -10.83 30.84
N GLU A 32 -46.98 -11.46 31.28
CA GLU A 32 -46.48 -12.68 30.67
C GLU A 32 -47.46 -13.84 30.83
N ARG A 33 -48.08 -13.97 32.01
CA ARG A 33 -49.10 -15.00 32.27
C ARG A 33 -50.36 -14.79 31.43
N VAL A 34 -50.89 -13.57 31.40
CA VAL A 34 -52.07 -13.19 30.59
C VAL A 34 -51.77 -13.33 29.09
N SER A 35 -50.57 -12.98 28.64
CA SER A 35 -50.14 -13.22 27.25
C SER A 35 -50.10 -14.70 26.89
N ARG A 36 -49.86 -15.60 27.84
CA ARG A 36 -49.85 -17.06 27.60
C ARG A 36 -51.24 -17.70 27.74
N THR A 37 -52.05 -17.26 28.70
CA THR A 37 -53.36 -17.87 28.99
C THR A 37 -54.52 -17.29 28.17
N SER A 38 -54.44 -16.02 27.80
CA SER A 38 -55.50 -15.31 27.07
C SER A 38 -54.92 -14.21 26.16
N PRO A 39 -54.12 -14.57 25.15
CA PRO A 39 -53.50 -13.60 24.24
C PRO A 39 -54.51 -12.70 23.53
N GLU A 40 -55.74 -13.18 23.32
CA GLU A 40 -56.84 -12.42 22.71
C GLU A 40 -57.29 -11.23 23.56
N ALA A 41 -57.21 -11.32 24.88
CA ALA A 41 -57.57 -10.25 25.81
C ALA A 41 -56.57 -9.07 25.78
N VAL A 42 -55.32 -9.33 25.38
CA VAL A 42 -54.26 -8.32 25.25
C VAL A 42 -54.16 -7.81 23.82
N ALA A 43 -54.26 -8.71 22.84
CA ALA A 43 -54.20 -8.36 21.43
C ALA A 43 -55.41 -7.53 20.97
N GLY A 44 -56.62 -7.81 21.49
CA GLY A 44 -57.84 -7.09 21.12
C GLY A 44 -57.76 -5.57 21.36
N PRO A 45 -57.46 -5.11 22.58
CA PRO A 45 -57.28 -3.68 22.87
C PRO A 45 -56.13 -3.02 22.08
N LEU A 46 -55.00 -3.71 21.90
CA LEU A 46 -53.85 -3.18 21.14
C LEU A 46 -54.15 -3.06 19.64
N LEU A 47 -54.86 -4.03 19.07
CA LEU A 47 -55.28 -3.99 17.67
C LEU A 47 -56.34 -2.89 17.44
N ARG A 48 -57.25 -2.67 18.40
CA ARG A 48 -58.20 -1.55 18.36
C ARG A 48 -57.51 -0.18 18.40
N LEU A 49 -56.45 -0.04 19.19
CA LEU A 49 -55.60 1.16 19.23
C LEU A 49 -54.94 1.47 17.88
N HIS A 50 -54.69 0.45 17.07
CA HIS A 50 -54.13 0.57 15.72
C HIS A 50 -55.19 0.51 14.60
N GLY A 51 -56.47 0.65 14.94
CA GLY A 51 -57.57 0.74 13.97
C GLY A 51 -58.08 -0.61 13.43
N TYR A 52 -57.68 -1.73 14.00
CA TYR A 52 -58.12 -3.07 13.60
C TYR A 52 -59.25 -3.58 14.51
N ALA A 53 -60.42 -3.85 13.91
CA ALA A 53 -61.57 -4.42 14.62
C ALA A 53 -61.44 -5.95 14.72
N VAL A 54 -61.19 -6.46 15.93
CA VAL A 54 -61.30 -7.89 16.24
C VAL A 54 -62.71 -8.13 16.80
N ALA A 55 -63.55 -8.85 16.07
CA ALA A 55 -64.82 -9.35 16.58
C ALA A 55 -64.52 -10.52 17.55
N SER A 56 -64.70 -10.31 18.84
CA SER A 56 -64.65 -11.38 19.83
C SER A 56 -65.97 -12.15 19.78
N SER A 57 -65.95 -13.39 19.29
CA SER A 57 -67.08 -14.30 19.39
C SER A 57 -67.19 -14.83 20.82
N THR A 58 -67.94 -14.14 21.68
CA THR A 58 -68.46 -14.70 22.93
C THR A 58 -69.86 -15.27 22.66
N PRO A 59 -70.10 -16.59 22.81
CA PRO A 59 -71.45 -17.12 22.72
C PRO A 59 -72.16 -16.81 24.04
N THR A 60 -73.05 -15.83 24.03
CA THR A 60 -74.04 -15.66 25.10
C THR A 60 -75.39 -15.94 24.49
N ALA A 61 -76.07 -16.90 25.10
CA ALA A 61 -77.31 -17.50 24.65
C ALA A 61 -78.51 -16.55 24.77
N GLU A 62 -79.61 -17.02 24.16
CA GLU A 62 -81.02 -16.66 24.35
C GLU A 62 -81.61 -15.58 23.41
N GLY A 63 -82.51 -16.03 22.53
CA GLY A 63 -83.67 -15.22 22.13
C GLY A 63 -84.15 -15.31 20.68
N ALA A 64 -85.07 -16.23 20.42
CA ALA A 64 -86.25 -16.10 19.54
C ALA A 64 -86.09 -16.06 18.00
N ASP A 65 -86.40 -17.21 17.41
CA ASP A 65 -87.35 -17.46 16.29
C ASP A 65 -87.79 -16.30 15.39
N GLY A 66 -87.66 -16.53 14.09
CA GLY A 66 -88.37 -15.75 13.06
C GLY A 66 -87.79 -15.92 11.66
N GLU A 67 -88.18 -16.98 10.96
CA GLU A 67 -87.94 -17.15 9.52
C GLU A 67 -88.56 -16.00 8.71
N THR A 68 -87.80 -15.40 7.79
CA THR A 68 -88.37 -14.83 6.56
C THR A 68 -87.30 -14.70 5.46
N LYS A 69 -87.59 -15.29 4.30
CA LYS A 69 -86.84 -15.24 3.05
C LYS A 69 -86.97 -13.86 2.37
N GLY A 70 -85.95 -13.43 1.63
CA GLY A 70 -86.11 -12.47 0.53
C GLY A 70 -84.93 -11.54 0.24
N GLU A 71 -84.03 -12.00 -0.65
CA GLU A 71 -83.44 -11.28 -1.80
C GLU A 71 -82.69 -9.91 -1.72
N VAL A 72 -81.50 -9.96 -2.34
CA VAL A 72 -80.85 -8.98 -3.26
C VAL A 72 -79.87 -7.90 -2.70
N GLU A 73 -78.63 -8.06 -3.19
CA GLU A 73 -77.55 -7.11 -3.49
C GLU A 73 -77.40 -5.81 -2.69
N HIS A 74 -76.21 -5.65 -2.09
CA HIS A 74 -75.43 -4.43 -2.28
C HIS A 74 -73.93 -4.70 -2.22
N ALA A 75 -73.24 -4.05 -3.15
CA ALA A 75 -71.82 -4.11 -3.44
C ALA A 75 -70.90 -3.68 -2.27
N SER A 76 -69.68 -4.24 -2.31
CA SER A 76 -68.50 -3.91 -1.51
C SER A 76 -68.29 -2.40 -1.29
N PRO A 77 -67.65 -2.03 -0.16
CA PRO A 77 -66.23 -1.74 -0.26
C PRO A 77 -65.44 -2.29 0.93
N SER A 78 -64.12 -2.19 0.85
CA SER A 78 -63.14 -2.59 1.89
C SER A 78 -62.64 -4.02 1.77
N SER A 79 -61.60 -4.12 0.94
CA SER A 79 -60.35 -4.83 1.22
C SER A 79 -59.91 -4.70 2.69
N THR A 80 -60.62 -5.33 3.61
CA THR A 80 -60.12 -5.64 4.94
C THR A 80 -59.37 -6.93 4.79
N THR A 81 -58.07 -6.82 4.57
CA THR A 81 -57.11 -7.92 4.62
C THR A 81 -57.18 -8.53 6.02
N THR A 82 -58.15 -9.43 6.25
CA THR A 82 -58.24 -10.27 7.44
C THR A 82 -57.15 -11.33 7.35
N THR A 83 -55.90 -10.89 7.38
CA THR A 83 -54.76 -11.77 7.63
C THR A 83 -54.82 -12.14 9.10
N THR A 84 -55.28 -13.35 9.38
CA THR A 84 -55.24 -13.92 10.72
C THR A 84 -53.80 -13.96 11.22
N LEU A 85 -53.58 -13.91 12.54
CA LEU A 85 -52.24 -14.04 13.14
C LEU A 85 -51.51 -15.31 12.69
N VAL A 86 -52.26 -16.34 12.27
CA VAL A 86 -51.73 -17.57 11.67
C VAL A 86 -51.16 -17.30 10.27
N ALA A 87 -51.87 -16.56 9.41
CA ALA A 87 -51.40 -16.20 8.07
C ALA A 87 -50.16 -15.29 8.11
N THR A 88 -50.09 -14.36 9.07
CA THR A 88 -48.90 -13.51 9.27
C THR A 88 -47.73 -14.33 9.84
N ARG A 89 -47.98 -15.23 10.80
CA ARG A 89 -46.97 -16.16 11.33
C ARG A 89 -46.38 -17.07 10.25
N ASP A 90 -47.21 -17.58 9.36
CA ASP A 90 -46.73 -18.42 8.25
C ASP A 90 -45.97 -17.62 7.20
N ARG A 91 -46.35 -16.35 6.97
CA ARG A 91 -45.55 -15.43 6.15
C ARG A 91 -44.19 -15.15 6.78
N CYS A 92 -44.12 -14.90 8.09
CA CYS A 92 -42.86 -14.73 8.81
C CYS A 92 -41.98 -15.98 8.75
N ARG A 93 -42.56 -17.18 8.90
CA ARG A 93 -41.82 -18.45 8.73
C ARG A 93 -41.28 -18.63 7.31
N ARG A 94 -42.04 -18.25 6.29
CA ARG A 94 -41.55 -18.29 4.89
C ARG A 94 -40.39 -17.33 4.68
N LEU A 95 -40.49 -16.10 5.20
CA LEU A 95 -39.41 -15.12 5.13
C LEU A 95 -38.17 -15.58 5.89
N GLN A 96 -38.33 -16.22 7.06
CA GLN A 96 -37.22 -16.79 7.80
C GLN A 96 -36.50 -17.88 6.98
N ARG A 97 -37.23 -18.82 6.39
CA ARG A 97 -36.63 -19.86 5.52
C ARG A 97 -35.95 -19.27 4.28
N GLN A 98 -36.52 -18.21 3.70
CA GLN A 98 -35.90 -17.49 2.60
C GLN A 98 -34.61 -16.80 3.05
N GLY A 99 -34.60 -16.20 4.24
CA GLY A 99 -33.40 -15.62 4.86
C GLY A 99 -32.29 -16.65 5.08
N GLU A 100 -32.63 -17.81 5.66
CA GLU A 100 -31.70 -18.94 5.85
C GLU A 100 -31.14 -19.44 4.52
N MET A 101 -31.97 -19.52 3.47
CA MET A 101 -31.53 -19.89 2.13
C MET A 101 -30.59 -18.85 1.52
N MET A 102 -30.89 -17.56 1.67
CA MET A 102 -30.01 -16.49 1.19
C MET A 102 -28.68 -16.46 1.93
N GLU A 103 -28.67 -16.69 3.24
CA GLU A 103 -27.44 -16.82 4.02
C GLU A 103 -26.59 -18.01 3.56
N SER A 104 -27.24 -19.14 3.27
CA SER A 104 -26.58 -20.32 2.70
C SER A 104 -25.97 -20.04 1.32
N VAL A 105 -26.69 -19.30 0.46
CA VAL A 105 -26.18 -18.86 -0.85
C VAL A 105 -25.01 -17.89 -0.66
N ALA A 106 -25.14 -16.91 0.23
CA ALA A 106 -24.09 -15.94 0.52
C ALA A 106 -22.81 -16.62 1.00
N LYS A 107 -22.90 -17.55 1.96
CA LYS A 107 -21.76 -18.35 2.44
C LYS A 107 -21.11 -19.17 1.32
N ARG A 108 -21.89 -19.74 0.40
CA ARG A 108 -21.34 -20.47 -0.76
C ARG A 108 -20.64 -19.53 -1.74
N VAL A 109 -21.21 -18.36 -1.99
CA VAL A 109 -20.61 -17.33 -2.86
C VAL A 109 -19.32 -16.81 -2.24
N GLU A 110 -19.32 -16.50 -0.95
CA GLU A 110 -18.14 -16.07 -0.18
C GLU A 110 -17.03 -17.13 -0.24
N ALA A 111 -17.36 -18.40 0.02
CA ALA A 111 -16.39 -19.49 -0.10
C ALA A 111 -15.85 -19.66 -1.54
N SER A 112 -16.69 -19.42 -2.55
CA SER A 112 -16.29 -19.46 -3.95
C SER A 112 -15.34 -18.31 -4.32
N LEU A 113 -15.68 -17.08 -3.88
CA LEU A 113 -14.87 -15.88 -4.07
C LEU A 113 -13.54 -15.97 -3.34
N GLY A 114 -13.52 -16.45 -2.09
CA GLY A 114 -12.28 -16.64 -1.32
C GLY A 114 -11.31 -17.60 -2.01
N ARG A 115 -11.81 -18.70 -2.59
CA ARG A 115 -11.00 -19.60 -3.43
C ARG A 115 -10.53 -18.96 -4.73
N GLY A 116 -11.34 -18.06 -5.32
CA GLY A 116 -10.95 -17.27 -6.48
C GLY A 116 -9.81 -16.31 -6.17
N LEU A 117 -9.96 -15.52 -5.10
CA LEU A 117 -8.98 -14.56 -4.61
C LEU A 117 -7.65 -15.24 -4.28
N GLY A 118 -7.65 -16.33 -3.51
CA GLY A 118 -6.40 -17.03 -3.18
C GLY A 118 -5.65 -17.57 -4.41
N ARG A 119 -6.38 -18.06 -5.43
CA ARG A 119 -5.76 -18.46 -6.70
C ARG A 119 -5.20 -17.28 -7.47
N MET A 120 -5.89 -16.15 -7.45
CA MET A 120 -5.44 -14.91 -8.09
C MET A 120 -4.19 -14.37 -7.39
N GLU A 121 -4.17 -14.30 -6.07
CA GLU A 121 -3.00 -13.87 -5.27
C GLU A 121 -1.78 -14.77 -5.50
N ALA A 122 -1.98 -16.09 -5.55
CA ALA A 122 -0.91 -17.03 -5.88
C ALA A 122 -0.40 -16.85 -7.33
N ALA A 123 -1.27 -16.46 -8.27
CA ALA A 123 -0.89 -16.17 -9.64
C ALA A 123 -0.15 -14.82 -9.77
N THR A 124 -0.64 -13.76 -9.13
CA THR A 124 0.00 -12.44 -9.12
C THR A 124 1.33 -12.48 -8.38
N GLY A 125 1.44 -13.23 -7.28
CA GLY A 125 2.70 -13.46 -6.59
C GLY A 125 3.72 -14.20 -7.46
N ARG A 126 3.29 -15.21 -8.24
CA ARG A 126 4.14 -15.88 -9.23
C ARG A 126 4.59 -14.93 -10.34
N LEU A 127 3.68 -14.11 -10.86
CA LEU A 127 4.01 -13.10 -11.87
C LEU A 127 4.98 -12.04 -11.32
N GLY A 128 4.81 -11.60 -10.08
CA GLY A 128 5.73 -10.68 -9.41
C GLY A 128 7.15 -11.24 -9.34
N ARG A 129 7.29 -12.52 -8.96
CA ARG A 129 8.60 -13.21 -8.98
C ARG A 129 9.18 -13.31 -10.40
N VAL A 130 8.37 -13.64 -11.40
CA VAL A 130 8.82 -13.69 -12.80
C VAL A 130 9.29 -12.32 -13.29
N LEU A 131 8.59 -11.25 -12.92
CA LEU A 131 9.00 -9.88 -13.27
C LEU A 131 10.34 -9.53 -12.64
N GLN A 132 10.55 -9.86 -11.36
CA GLN A 132 11.83 -9.67 -10.68
C GLN A 132 12.96 -10.46 -11.36
N LEU A 133 12.73 -11.74 -11.66
CA LEU A 133 13.70 -12.58 -12.40
C LEU A 133 13.99 -12.04 -13.81
N SER A 134 12.99 -11.50 -14.49
CA SER A 134 13.19 -10.91 -15.82
C SER A 134 14.03 -9.63 -15.74
N ALA A 135 13.87 -8.84 -14.68
CA ALA A 135 14.66 -7.65 -14.45
C ALA A 135 16.11 -8.00 -14.11
N THR A 136 16.36 -8.99 -13.26
CA THR A 136 17.72 -9.46 -12.95
C THR A 136 18.38 -10.07 -14.18
N LEU A 137 17.67 -10.87 -14.97
CA LEU A 137 18.20 -11.42 -16.21
C LEU A 137 18.60 -10.33 -17.21
N LYS A 138 17.76 -9.30 -17.40
CA LYS A 138 18.09 -8.16 -18.28
C LYS A 138 19.34 -7.43 -17.81
N ARG A 139 19.53 -7.27 -16.50
CA ARG A 139 20.74 -6.66 -15.93
C ARG A 139 21.98 -7.50 -16.21
N ILE A 140 21.91 -8.82 -16.00
CA ILE A 140 23.02 -9.74 -16.29
C ILE A 140 23.39 -9.71 -17.78
N LEU A 141 22.39 -9.76 -18.67
CA LEU A 141 22.61 -9.68 -20.11
C LEU A 141 23.25 -8.34 -20.51
N ARG A 142 22.82 -7.23 -19.90
CA ARG A 142 23.42 -5.92 -20.14
C ARG A 142 24.86 -5.86 -19.61
N LEU A 143 25.14 -6.43 -18.45
CA LEU A 143 26.48 -6.53 -17.88
C LEU A 143 27.41 -7.33 -18.80
N GLN A 144 26.97 -8.49 -19.27
CA GLN A 144 27.71 -9.30 -20.25
C GLN A 144 27.97 -8.54 -21.55
N PHE A 145 26.95 -7.85 -22.05
CA PHE A 145 27.07 -7.06 -23.27
C PHE A 145 28.10 -5.93 -23.11
N GLU A 146 28.06 -5.15 -22.03
CA GLU A 146 29.07 -4.10 -21.80
C GLU A 146 30.46 -4.70 -21.59
N SER A 147 30.59 -5.81 -20.86
CA SER A 147 31.87 -6.52 -20.69
C SER A 147 32.46 -6.96 -22.03
N SER A 148 31.63 -7.47 -22.94
CA SER A 148 32.05 -7.88 -24.28
C SER A 148 32.44 -6.71 -25.20
N LYS A 149 31.96 -5.50 -24.93
CA LYS A 149 32.42 -4.31 -25.67
C LYS A 149 33.81 -3.89 -25.24
N LEU A 150 34.11 -3.99 -23.93
CA LEU A 150 35.39 -3.56 -23.37
C LEU A 150 36.57 -4.33 -23.96
N SER A 151 36.38 -5.59 -24.36
CA SER A 151 37.43 -6.37 -25.03
C SER A 151 37.82 -5.84 -26.41
N ASN A 152 37.00 -4.99 -27.03
CA ASN A 152 37.21 -4.50 -28.40
C ASN A 152 37.73 -3.06 -28.45
N TYR A 153 37.81 -2.35 -27.31
CA TYR A 153 38.29 -0.97 -27.29
C TYR A 153 39.82 -0.93 -27.20
N ASP A 154 40.41 -0.04 -27.98
CA ASP A 154 41.81 0.33 -27.81
C ASP A 154 41.91 1.41 -26.72
N LEU A 155 42.60 1.09 -25.62
CA LEU A 155 42.78 2.02 -24.49
C LEU A 155 43.84 3.10 -24.78
N GLU A 156 44.58 2.98 -25.88
CA GLU A 156 45.55 3.99 -26.31
C GLU A 156 44.89 5.13 -27.12
N ASP A 157 43.77 4.85 -27.82
CA ASP A 157 42.97 5.87 -28.48
C ASP A 157 42.05 6.56 -27.47
N LEU A 158 42.16 7.89 -27.38
CA LEU A 158 41.35 8.72 -26.49
C LEU A 158 39.85 8.57 -26.76
N ARG A 159 39.44 8.36 -28.01
CA ARG A 159 38.01 8.20 -28.36
C ARG A 159 37.46 6.90 -27.81
N ASP A 160 38.19 5.80 -28.00
CA ASP A 160 37.79 4.49 -27.53
C ASP A 160 37.94 4.39 -26.00
N LEU A 161 38.94 5.04 -25.40
CA LEU A 161 39.05 5.18 -23.96
C LEU A 161 37.85 5.92 -23.34
N THR A 162 37.35 6.97 -24.00
CA THR A 162 36.16 7.70 -23.53
C THR A 162 34.92 6.80 -23.57
N ARG A 163 34.78 5.99 -24.63
CA ARG A 163 33.70 5.00 -24.76
C ARG A 163 33.83 3.87 -23.74
N ALA A 164 35.05 3.40 -23.50
CA ALA A 164 35.37 2.40 -22.50
C ALA A 164 35.03 2.92 -21.09
N ALA A 165 35.38 4.15 -20.76
CA ALA A 165 35.02 4.78 -19.50
C ALA A 165 33.50 4.89 -19.30
N ALA A 166 32.75 5.27 -20.34
CA ALA A 166 31.30 5.29 -20.28
C ALA A 166 30.70 3.88 -20.08
N ALA A 167 31.27 2.85 -20.73
CA ALA A 167 30.83 1.46 -20.54
C ALA A 167 31.18 0.93 -19.14
N VAL A 168 32.36 1.25 -18.61
CA VAL A 168 32.78 0.92 -17.24
C VAL A 168 31.84 1.55 -16.21
N ALA A 169 31.47 2.82 -16.38
CA ALA A 169 30.53 3.48 -15.47
C ALA A 169 29.16 2.79 -15.41
N VAL A 170 28.65 2.34 -16.56
CA VAL A 170 27.42 1.54 -16.62
C VAL A 170 27.61 0.18 -15.95
N MET A 171 28.77 -0.46 -16.11
CA MET A 171 29.07 -1.74 -15.43
C MET A 171 29.16 -1.58 -13.92
N GLU A 172 29.80 -0.54 -13.41
CA GLU A 172 29.90 -0.24 -11.98
C GLU A 172 28.52 0.04 -11.36
N ASP A 173 27.65 0.79 -12.06
CA ASP A 173 26.25 1.00 -11.64
C ASP A 173 25.44 -0.32 -11.62
N LEU A 174 25.56 -1.13 -12.68
CA LEU A 174 24.88 -2.44 -12.74
C LEU A 174 25.35 -3.40 -11.64
N LEU A 175 26.65 -3.42 -11.33
CA LEU A 175 27.21 -4.21 -10.25
C LEU A 175 26.75 -3.71 -8.87
N GLY A 176 26.68 -2.39 -8.67
CA GLY A 176 26.12 -1.78 -7.46
C GLY A 176 24.67 -2.21 -7.21
N GLN A 177 23.82 -2.14 -8.24
CA GLN A 177 22.41 -2.55 -8.16
C GLN A 177 22.20 -4.05 -7.93
N VAL A 178 23.17 -4.90 -8.28
CA VAL A 178 23.12 -6.34 -7.98
C VAL A 178 23.56 -6.62 -6.55
N LYS A 179 24.47 -5.83 -5.99
CA LYS A 179 24.90 -5.94 -4.58
C LYS A 179 23.74 -5.71 -3.61
N ASP A 180 22.81 -4.82 -3.95
CA ASP A 180 21.59 -4.55 -3.18
C ASP A 180 20.64 -5.77 -3.07
N LEU A 181 20.82 -6.80 -3.91
CA LEU A 181 20.05 -8.06 -3.84
C LEU A 181 20.57 -9.03 -2.76
N GLY A 182 21.73 -8.74 -2.14
CA GLY A 182 22.38 -9.57 -1.12
C GLY A 182 23.41 -10.56 -1.70
N GLU A 183 24.53 -10.76 -1.02
CA GLU A 183 25.68 -11.57 -1.49
C GLU A 183 25.35 -13.06 -1.70
N ASP A 184 24.39 -13.58 -0.95
CA ASP A 184 23.93 -14.98 -1.04
C ASP A 184 22.99 -15.22 -2.24
N ALA A 185 22.35 -14.16 -2.75
CA ALA A 185 21.45 -14.22 -3.90
C ALA A 185 22.16 -13.81 -5.21
N GLU A 186 23.45 -13.48 -5.15
CA GLU A 186 24.18 -13.02 -6.32
C GLU A 186 24.39 -14.17 -7.33
N PRO A 187 23.97 -13.98 -8.60
CA PRO A 187 24.09 -15.02 -9.62
C PRO A 187 25.54 -15.40 -9.87
N THR A 188 25.83 -16.69 -10.06
CA THR A 188 27.18 -17.23 -10.36
C THR A 188 27.86 -16.50 -11.52
N VAL A 189 27.07 -16.08 -12.52
CA VAL A 189 27.55 -15.31 -13.68
C VAL A 189 28.11 -13.95 -13.27
N VAL A 190 27.45 -13.24 -12.35
CA VAL A 190 27.93 -11.93 -11.88
C VAL A 190 29.19 -12.10 -11.03
N LYS A 191 29.26 -13.14 -10.20
CA LYS A 191 30.47 -13.48 -9.43
C LYS A 191 31.68 -13.75 -10.33
N ALA A 192 31.45 -14.39 -11.48
CA ALA A 192 32.51 -14.64 -12.46
C ALA A 192 32.94 -13.37 -13.23
N LEU A 193 31.99 -12.47 -13.54
CA LEU A 193 32.25 -11.25 -14.29
C LEU A 193 32.84 -10.11 -13.44
N ARG A 194 32.57 -10.08 -12.14
CA ARG A 194 33.05 -9.04 -11.23
C ARG A 194 34.58 -8.81 -11.29
N PRO A 195 35.45 -9.82 -11.15
CA PRO A 195 36.90 -9.58 -11.21
C PRO A 195 37.36 -9.04 -12.56
N GLU A 196 36.72 -9.45 -13.66
CA GLU A 196 37.03 -8.95 -15.00
C GLU A 196 36.58 -7.49 -15.16
N ALA A 197 35.39 -7.14 -14.64
CA ALA A 197 34.88 -5.78 -14.60
C ALA A 197 35.77 -4.85 -13.78
N GLU A 198 36.22 -5.29 -12.60
CA GLU A 198 37.13 -4.51 -11.75
C GLU A 198 38.51 -4.34 -12.40
N ALA A 199 39.04 -5.40 -13.02
CA ALA A 199 40.31 -5.34 -13.73
C ALA A 199 40.27 -4.39 -14.94
N THR A 200 39.19 -4.44 -15.73
CA THR A 200 39.00 -3.54 -16.88
C THR A 200 38.81 -2.10 -16.43
N ALA A 201 38.03 -1.85 -15.37
CA ALA A 201 37.86 -0.53 -14.79
C ALA A 201 39.20 0.05 -14.29
N ALA A 202 40.02 -0.77 -13.62
CA ALA A 202 41.37 -0.39 -13.21
C ALA A 202 42.29 -0.10 -14.41
N ALA A 203 42.18 -0.87 -15.49
CA ALA A 203 42.94 -0.64 -16.72
C ALA A 203 42.55 0.69 -17.39
N VAL A 204 41.26 1.00 -17.48
CA VAL A 204 40.75 2.28 -18.01
C VAL A 204 41.24 3.46 -17.17
N ARG A 205 41.14 3.38 -15.83
CA ARG A 205 41.68 4.41 -14.93
C ARG A 205 43.18 4.61 -15.09
N LYS A 206 43.94 3.51 -15.23
CA LYS A 206 45.39 3.56 -15.45
C LYS A 206 45.75 4.19 -16.79
N ALA A 207 45.02 3.87 -17.85
CA ALA A 207 45.21 4.47 -19.17
C ALA A 207 44.87 5.97 -19.15
N ALA A 208 43.76 6.35 -18.51
CA ALA A 208 43.38 7.74 -18.30
C ALA A 208 44.44 8.53 -17.52
N GLY A 209 45.00 7.94 -16.45
CA GLY A 209 46.09 8.55 -15.67
C GLY A 209 47.34 8.81 -16.49
N LYS A 210 47.78 7.83 -17.30
CA LYS A 210 48.92 8.00 -18.21
C LYS A 210 48.68 9.12 -19.23
N LEU A 211 47.47 9.23 -19.79
CA LEU A 211 47.13 10.31 -20.71
C LEU A 211 47.07 11.66 -20.00
N LEU A 212 46.58 11.71 -18.76
CA LEU A 212 46.53 12.93 -17.98
C LEU A 212 47.93 13.47 -17.70
N GLU A 213 48.86 12.61 -17.23
CA GLU A 213 50.27 12.99 -17.01
C GLU A 213 50.96 13.46 -18.29
N LYS A 214 50.73 12.75 -19.40
CA LYS A 214 51.26 13.12 -20.72
C LYS A 214 50.70 14.46 -21.20
N HIS A 215 49.42 14.72 -20.95
CA HIS A 215 48.77 15.93 -21.44
C HIS A 215 49.01 17.15 -20.56
N GLN A 216 49.26 16.95 -19.27
CA GLN A 216 49.72 18.00 -18.35
C GLN A 216 51.12 18.52 -18.73
N SER A 217 52.03 17.65 -19.15
CA SER A 217 53.45 17.98 -19.40
C SER A 217 53.79 18.56 -20.78
N GLY A 218 52.82 18.72 -21.68
CA GLY A 218 53.12 19.30 -23.00
C GLY A 218 52.05 19.18 -24.09
N ALA A 219 50.81 18.77 -23.77
CA ALA A 219 49.75 18.68 -24.76
C ALA A 219 48.89 19.95 -24.82
N GLY A 220 48.25 20.18 -25.97
CA GLY A 220 47.33 21.30 -26.13
C GLY A 220 46.11 21.18 -25.19
N VAL A 221 45.57 22.32 -24.76
CA VAL A 221 44.38 22.42 -23.86
C VAL A 221 43.20 21.54 -24.33
N VAL A 222 43.05 21.35 -25.64
CA VAL A 222 42.01 20.50 -26.24
C VAL A 222 42.18 19.02 -25.86
N GLN A 223 43.41 18.52 -25.84
CA GLN A 223 43.71 17.12 -25.48
C GLN A 223 43.52 16.89 -23.99
N LEU A 224 43.89 17.86 -23.15
CA LEU A 224 43.61 17.84 -21.72
C LEU A 224 42.09 17.82 -21.44
N GLY A 225 41.32 18.66 -22.13
CA GLY A 225 39.86 18.69 -22.01
C GLY A 225 39.20 17.36 -22.40
N ALA A 226 39.67 16.72 -23.47
CA ALA A 226 39.19 15.41 -23.89
C ALA A 226 39.60 14.30 -22.90
N THR A 227 40.77 14.38 -22.25
CA THR A 227 41.14 13.46 -21.15
C THR A 227 40.26 13.67 -19.92
N LEU A 228 39.93 14.92 -19.56
CA LEU A 228 39.00 15.21 -18.46
C LEU A 228 37.58 14.68 -18.74
N GLN A 229 37.16 14.59 -20.00
CA GLN A 229 35.90 13.95 -20.37
C GLN A 229 35.87 12.46 -20.01
N VAL A 230 37.01 11.76 -20.06
CA VAL A 230 37.12 10.37 -19.59
C VAL A 230 36.81 10.29 -18.09
N TYR A 231 37.41 11.19 -17.29
CA TYR A 231 37.17 11.27 -15.84
C TYR A 231 35.74 11.70 -15.50
N TYR A 232 35.09 12.50 -16.35
CA TYR A 232 33.66 12.79 -16.21
C TYR A 232 32.81 11.52 -16.30
N HIS A 233 33.09 10.65 -17.26
CA HIS A 233 32.37 9.37 -17.36
C HIS A 233 32.66 8.43 -16.20
N LEU A 234 33.88 8.44 -15.66
CA LEU A 234 34.26 7.64 -14.47
C LEU A 234 33.72 8.21 -13.15
N GLY A 235 33.14 9.42 -13.14
CA GLY A 235 32.69 10.09 -11.91
C GLY A 235 33.82 10.69 -11.06
N GLU A 236 35.05 10.75 -11.59
CA GLU A 236 36.28 11.18 -10.89
C GLU A 236 36.79 12.55 -11.40
N LEU A 237 35.94 13.29 -12.12
CA LEU A 237 36.28 14.61 -12.65
C LEU A 237 36.84 15.63 -11.63
N PRO A 238 36.26 15.80 -10.42
CA PRO A 238 36.76 16.83 -9.51
C PRO A 238 38.21 16.58 -9.10
N ASP A 239 38.57 15.32 -8.85
CA ASP A 239 39.92 14.95 -8.43
C ASP A 239 40.93 15.14 -9.57
N ALA A 240 40.55 14.73 -10.79
CA ALA A 240 41.38 14.92 -11.97
C ALA A 240 41.57 16.40 -12.34
N ALA A 241 40.51 17.20 -12.21
CA ALA A 241 40.55 18.64 -12.46
C ALA A 241 41.45 19.35 -11.43
N TRP A 242 41.32 19.02 -10.14
CA TRP A 242 42.17 19.57 -9.10
C TRP A 242 43.64 19.14 -9.25
N SER A 243 43.89 17.91 -9.65
CA SER A 243 45.24 17.44 -9.98
C SER A 243 45.87 18.26 -11.12
N ALA A 244 45.12 18.50 -12.20
CA ALA A 244 45.59 19.30 -13.32
C ALA A 244 45.85 20.77 -12.94
N VAL A 245 44.98 21.37 -12.12
CA VAL A 245 45.17 22.73 -11.61
C VAL A 245 46.41 22.81 -10.71
N ARG A 246 46.62 21.85 -9.81
CA ARG A 246 47.81 21.80 -8.95
C ARG A 246 49.10 21.66 -9.77
N TYR A 247 49.09 20.83 -10.80
CA TYR A 247 50.23 20.70 -11.71
C TYR A 247 50.52 22.02 -12.44
N GLY A 248 49.48 22.68 -12.96
CA GLY A 248 49.64 23.99 -13.59
C GLY A 248 50.17 25.05 -12.62
N LEU A 249 49.70 25.04 -11.38
CA LEU A 249 50.18 25.94 -10.32
C LEU A 249 51.65 25.69 -10.00
N SER A 250 52.07 24.43 -9.81
CA SER A 250 53.49 24.11 -9.52
C SER A 250 54.40 24.51 -10.68
N GLN A 251 53.96 24.33 -11.93
CA GLN A 251 54.71 24.79 -13.10
C GLN A 251 54.80 26.32 -13.17
N ALA A 252 53.73 27.02 -12.80
CA ALA A 252 53.74 28.49 -12.72
C ALA A 252 54.65 29.00 -11.59
N GLU A 253 54.66 28.32 -10.45
CA GLU A 253 55.56 28.61 -9.32
C GLU A 253 57.03 28.39 -9.72
N GLU A 254 57.36 27.25 -10.33
CA GLU A 254 58.71 26.96 -10.86
C GLU A 254 59.15 28.00 -11.90
N ALA A 255 58.28 28.36 -12.85
CA ALA A 255 58.58 29.39 -13.84
C ALA A 255 58.76 30.78 -13.22
N SER A 256 57.95 31.11 -12.21
CA SER A 256 58.08 32.35 -11.44
C SER A 256 59.39 32.38 -10.66
N GLU A 257 59.76 31.31 -9.97
CA GLU A 257 61.05 31.19 -9.28
C GLU A 257 62.24 31.35 -10.23
N HIS A 258 62.17 30.74 -11.41
CA HIS A 258 63.19 30.91 -12.44
C HIS A 258 63.26 32.34 -12.98
N PHE A 259 62.11 32.98 -13.25
CA PHE A 259 62.05 34.35 -13.73
C PHE A 259 62.59 35.36 -12.71
N TRP A 260 62.27 35.18 -11.43
CA TRP A 260 62.74 36.03 -10.34
C TRP A 260 64.10 35.60 -9.77
N SER A 261 64.76 34.63 -10.39
CA SER A 261 66.09 34.22 -9.96
C SER A 261 67.10 35.37 -10.16
N PRO A 262 68.10 35.53 -9.25
CA PRO A 262 69.09 36.61 -9.36
C PRO A 262 69.85 36.60 -10.68
N VAL A 263 70.02 35.41 -11.27
CA VAL A 263 70.70 35.19 -12.55
C VAL A 263 69.84 35.68 -13.71
N ALA A 264 68.54 35.35 -13.73
CA ALA A 264 67.63 35.82 -14.77
C ALA A 264 67.40 37.34 -14.69
N LEU A 265 67.28 37.89 -13.47
CA LEU A 265 67.19 39.33 -13.24
C LEU A 265 68.47 40.06 -13.67
N GLY A 266 69.65 39.49 -13.38
CA GLY A 266 70.93 40.02 -13.84
C GLY A 266 71.02 40.07 -15.36
N ALA A 267 70.65 38.98 -16.05
CA ALA A 267 70.63 38.93 -17.51
C ALA A 267 69.62 39.93 -18.13
N LEU A 268 68.44 40.10 -17.52
CA LEU A 268 67.46 41.09 -17.93
C LEU A 268 67.95 42.54 -17.73
N MET A 269 68.65 42.81 -16.62
CA MET A 269 69.24 44.13 -16.36
C MET A 269 70.40 44.43 -17.31
N GLU A 270 71.23 43.43 -17.66
CA GLU A 270 72.29 43.59 -18.67
C GLU A 270 71.73 43.81 -20.07
N GLN A 271 70.63 43.15 -20.45
CA GLN A 271 69.97 43.40 -21.75
C GLN A 271 69.23 44.74 -21.82
N ALA A 272 68.93 45.36 -20.68
CA ALA A 272 68.24 46.65 -20.61
C ALA A 272 69.20 47.86 -20.63
N GLN A 273 70.52 47.64 -20.55
CA GLN A 273 71.57 48.65 -20.67
C GLN A 273 72.11 48.73 -22.11
#